data_AF-A0A830EH25-F1
#
_entry.id   AF-A0A830EH25-F1
#
_cell.length_a   1.000
_cell.length_b   1.000
_cell.length_c   1.000
_cell.angle_alpha   90.00
_cell.angle_beta   90.00
_cell.angle_gamma   90.00
#
_symmetry.space_group_name_H-M   'P 1'
#
loop_
_entity.id
_entity.type
_entity.pdbx_description
1 polymer ?
#
loop_
_entity_poly.entity_id
_entity_poly.type
_entity_poly.pdbx_seq_one_letter_code
_entity_poly.pdbx_strand_id
1 'polypeptide(L)'
;MRVIYLALIALGIVMAVVYLGHAIAWPSLSIPNPLNEKLSVNTQGVVQLYITALELNALGNYTGALSITKVLGITAAVKVSPLISQLHNYEAQLTNYLVELRSIYNEMVNSISLGNYTGARSLAIEGLLIDSEADNELNAILSMLNNIAPGSAGQVISAAQSIRQYLIGLNETFINVLTSNYTRTELTVNATPSTVVVGSPVTVYGVLTTINGVPIPNATINIYVGGNYVGRALTNVYGQYSLTFTMPQIYVNSVNLTAIYNPPLGGNYLPSEATVQINVAFNTTSLTANYTNHVMWGEPINVSGYVSGPPIRQVIISIDGVNVSTYTVNNEFSTTISTGNMTPGNYSITIYAPPVGPYSPAYMVGSVSVSSVVENVTIITNYLAIAGLPITLRGFVGPWVGNLSLSLSVGGETVRLDLNGPNFTVSIPTSPLLSMGRHYIIVSVSPSPPVMGAVYTYDVFVVNIPEVVIPMAIALVLFLAVRTESITLPGREGATIDNSRPQAGPMPIMARQSAEVRELRREIMRAALRSKVDIKSVRDIVDALASAIYAIGNRTGVRLRDTDTLREYLRAVRGRLSDEEYAVFAELVRLGEYTLYSPHIPSDEDVRRAWELAGRLAQ
;
A
#
# COMPACT_ATOMS: atom_id res chain seq x y z
N MET A 1 28.84 59.89 29.23
CA MET A 1 27.43 59.57 28.95
C MET A 1 27.17 58.95 27.57
N ARG A 2 27.76 59.43 26.46
CA ARG A 2 27.53 58.87 25.11
C ARG A 2 27.96 57.41 24.90
N VAL A 3 29.01 56.95 25.60
CA VAL A 3 29.52 55.56 25.50
C VAL A 3 28.55 54.55 26.14
N ILE A 4 27.85 54.94 27.21
CA ILE A 4 26.86 54.10 27.90
C ILE A 4 25.60 53.93 27.04
N TYR A 5 25.18 55.00 26.34
CA TYR A 5 24.08 54.94 25.37
C TYR A 5 24.41 54.05 24.16
N LEU A 6 25.65 54.08 23.67
CA LEU A 6 26.11 53.20 22.58
C LEU A 6 26.19 51.73 23.01
N ALA A 7 26.59 51.45 24.26
CA ALA A 7 26.58 50.09 24.81
C ALA A 7 25.15 49.53 24.97
N LEU A 8 24.20 50.37 25.41
CA LEU A 8 22.77 50.00 25.51
C LEU A 8 22.12 49.79 24.14
N ILE A 9 22.51 50.58 23.13
CA ILE A 9 22.05 50.42 21.74
C ILE A 9 22.65 49.15 21.13
N ALA A 10 23.93 48.85 21.37
CA ALA A 10 24.56 47.61 20.94
C ALA A 10 23.90 46.38 21.58
N LEU A 11 23.56 46.45 22.88
CA LEU A 11 22.82 45.40 23.58
C LEU A 11 21.41 45.20 23.00
N GLY A 12 20.72 46.28 22.64
CA GLY A 12 19.41 46.24 21.97
C GLY A 12 19.49 45.66 20.55
N ILE A 13 20.57 45.93 19.82
CA ILE A 13 20.81 45.39 18.47
C ILE A 13 21.14 43.90 18.54
N VAL A 14 21.94 43.45 19.52
CA VAL A 14 22.21 42.02 19.73
C VAL A 14 20.91 41.27 20.06
N MET A 15 20.03 41.82 20.90
CA MET A 15 18.71 41.23 21.17
C MET A 15 17.81 41.19 19.92
N ALA A 16 17.87 42.21 19.05
CA ALA A 16 17.11 42.24 17.81
C ALA A 16 17.63 41.24 16.75
N VAL A 17 18.95 41.02 16.70
CA VAL A 17 19.59 40.07 15.77
C VAL A 17 19.33 38.62 16.21
N VAL A 18 19.34 38.34 17.53
CA VAL A 18 18.91 37.05 18.09
C VAL A 18 17.45 36.75 17.73
N TYR A 19 16.59 37.77 17.76
CA TYR A 19 15.16 37.66 17.42
C TYR A 19 14.91 37.45 15.91
N LEU A 20 15.68 38.11 15.04
CA LEU A 20 15.55 37.99 13.57
C LEU A 20 16.19 36.71 13.01
N GLY A 21 17.23 36.18 13.66
CA GLY A 21 17.85 34.90 13.30
C GLY A 21 16.94 33.68 13.51
N HIS A 22 15.91 33.78 14.35
CA HIS A 22 14.87 32.75 14.51
C HIS A 22 13.93 32.63 13.31
N ALA A 23 13.95 33.56 12.35
CA ALA A 23 12.82 33.73 11.42
C ALA A 23 13.03 33.24 9.98
N ILE A 24 14.24 32.82 9.55
CA ILE A 24 14.50 32.61 8.11
C ILE A 24 15.43 31.41 7.84
N ALA A 25 14.91 30.35 7.21
CA ALA A 25 15.66 29.27 6.57
C ALA A 25 15.39 29.25 5.05
N TRP A 26 16.41 29.05 4.22
CA TRP A 26 16.28 28.86 2.76
C TRP A 26 16.99 27.57 2.33
N PRO A 27 16.38 26.81 1.41
CA PRO A 27 17.18 26.10 0.40
C PRO A 27 16.69 26.39 -1.03
N SER A 28 17.65 26.56 -1.94
CA SER A 28 17.46 26.66 -3.40
C SER A 28 17.42 25.28 -4.06
N LEU A 29 16.63 25.11 -5.12
CA LEU A 29 16.75 24.02 -6.09
C LEU A 29 16.62 24.53 -7.53
N SER A 30 17.45 23.98 -8.40
CA SER A 30 17.61 24.27 -9.83
C SER A 30 16.56 23.59 -10.70
N ILE A 31 16.18 24.22 -11.82
CA ILE A 31 15.23 23.70 -12.82
C ILE A 31 15.97 23.51 -14.17
N PRO A 32 15.84 22.36 -14.87
CA PRO A 32 16.30 22.20 -16.24
C PRO A 32 15.30 22.79 -17.26
N ASN A 33 15.84 23.34 -18.35
CA ASN A 33 15.15 24.13 -19.38
C ASN A 33 14.11 23.32 -20.21
N PRO A 34 12.86 23.81 -20.36
CA PRO A 34 11.76 23.14 -21.09
C PRO A 34 11.86 23.17 -22.63
N LEU A 35 12.92 23.71 -23.23
CA LEU A 35 13.07 23.79 -24.69
C LEU A 35 13.50 22.48 -25.39
N ASN A 36 13.72 21.38 -24.66
CA ASN A 36 14.11 20.09 -25.26
C ASN A 36 12.92 19.21 -25.72
N GLU A 37 11.67 19.57 -25.47
CA GLU A 37 10.51 18.72 -25.80
C GLU A 37 10.13 18.70 -27.30
N LYS A 38 10.76 19.53 -28.13
CA LYS A 38 10.58 19.52 -29.59
C LYS A 38 11.62 18.70 -30.37
N LEU A 39 12.53 17.99 -29.70
CA LEU A 39 13.46 17.06 -30.37
C LEU A 39 13.42 15.64 -29.76
N SER A 40 12.45 14.86 -30.21
CA SER A 40 12.62 13.50 -30.74
C SER A 40 11.26 12.79 -30.75
N VAL A 41 10.58 12.76 -31.91
CA VAL A 41 9.51 11.78 -32.10
C VAL A 41 10.22 10.44 -32.23
N ASN A 42 10.48 9.76 -31.12
CA ASN A 42 11.09 8.43 -31.12
C ASN A 42 10.05 7.40 -31.63
N THR A 43 9.81 7.43 -32.94
CA THR A 43 8.90 6.51 -33.64
C THR A 43 9.35 5.06 -33.47
N GLN A 44 10.66 4.82 -33.45
CA GLN A 44 11.24 3.49 -33.26
C GLN A 44 10.92 2.92 -31.86
N GLY A 45 11.02 3.74 -30.80
CA GLY A 45 10.65 3.33 -29.44
C GLY A 45 9.15 3.07 -29.29
N VAL A 46 8.30 3.86 -29.97
CA VAL A 46 6.85 3.64 -29.99
C VAL A 46 6.48 2.35 -30.73
N VAL A 47 7.13 2.07 -31.86
CA VAL A 47 6.93 0.81 -32.60
C VAL A 47 7.39 -0.38 -31.76
N GLN A 48 8.53 -0.27 -31.05
CA GLN A 48 8.98 -1.34 -30.17
C GLN A 48 7.99 -1.63 -29.04
N LEU A 49 7.32 -0.61 -28.50
CA LEU A 49 6.28 -0.80 -27.48
C LEU A 49 5.01 -1.47 -28.05
N TYR A 50 4.67 -1.26 -29.33
CA TYR A 50 3.61 -2.04 -29.99
C TYR A 50 4.01 -3.51 -30.17
N ILE A 51 5.27 -3.78 -30.54
CA ILE A 51 5.79 -5.16 -30.58
C ILE A 51 5.69 -5.81 -29.19
N THR A 52 5.99 -5.07 -28.12
CA THR A 52 5.78 -5.54 -26.75
C THR A 52 4.31 -5.79 -26.42
N ALA A 53 3.38 -4.95 -26.89
CA ALA A 53 1.94 -5.20 -26.71
C ALA A 53 1.49 -6.50 -27.40
N LEU A 54 1.98 -6.76 -28.61
CA LEU A 54 1.73 -8.00 -29.35
C LEU A 54 2.29 -9.23 -28.61
N GLU A 55 3.49 -9.13 -28.04
CA GLU A 55 4.10 -10.18 -27.22
C GLU A 55 3.28 -10.44 -25.94
N LEU A 56 2.76 -9.40 -25.29
CA LEU A 56 1.89 -9.55 -24.12
C LEU A 56 0.57 -10.24 -24.48
N ASN A 57 0.01 -9.95 -25.66
CA ASN A 57 -1.15 -10.65 -26.19
C ASN A 57 -0.85 -12.14 -26.43
N ALA A 58 0.32 -12.46 -27.01
CA ALA A 58 0.77 -13.84 -27.21
C ALA A 58 0.93 -14.62 -25.88
N LEU A 59 1.25 -13.93 -24.79
CA LEU A 59 1.35 -14.51 -23.44
C LEU A 59 0.02 -14.56 -22.68
N GLY A 60 -1.09 -14.08 -23.27
CA GLY A 60 -2.40 -13.99 -22.60
C GLY A 60 -2.49 -12.88 -21.55
N ASN A 61 -1.53 -11.94 -21.51
CA ASN A 61 -1.53 -10.78 -20.62
C ASN A 61 -2.20 -9.57 -21.28
N TYR A 62 -3.51 -9.69 -21.51
CA TYR A 62 -4.30 -8.68 -22.19
C TYR A 62 -4.37 -7.36 -21.42
N THR A 63 -4.38 -7.39 -20.07
CA THR A 63 -4.36 -6.17 -19.24
C THR A 63 -3.08 -5.36 -19.47
N GLY A 64 -1.93 -6.04 -19.55
CA GLY A 64 -0.65 -5.41 -19.89
C GLY A 64 -0.69 -4.79 -21.29
N ALA A 65 -1.13 -5.54 -22.29
CA ALA A 65 -1.27 -5.06 -23.67
C ALA A 65 -2.21 -3.84 -23.77
N LEU A 66 -3.38 -3.88 -23.09
CA LEU A 66 -4.34 -2.77 -23.07
C LEU A 66 -3.76 -1.52 -22.38
N SER A 67 -2.95 -1.71 -21.34
CA SER A 67 -2.30 -0.61 -20.63
C SER A 67 -1.26 0.09 -21.51
N ILE A 68 -0.46 -0.68 -22.25
CA ILE A 68 0.53 -0.15 -23.20
C ILE A 68 -0.19 0.58 -24.33
N THR A 69 -1.16 -0.05 -24.99
CA THR A 69 -1.90 0.57 -26.09
C THR A 69 -2.59 1.87 -25.66
N LYS A 70 -3.21 1.91 -24.47
CA LYS A 70 -3.83 3.14 -23.93
C LYS A 70 -2.82 4.27 -23.69
N VAL A 71 -1.63 3.96 -23.18
CA VAL A 71 -0.55 4.95 -22.99
C VAL A 71 0.02 5.40 -24.33
N LEU A 72 0.15 4.49 -25.31
CA LEU A 72 0.64 4.83 -26.63
C LEU A 72 -0.33 5.73 -27.40
N GLY A 73 -1.64 5.55 -27.24
CA GLY A 73 -2.68 6.34 -27.91
C GLY A 73 -2.62 7.86 -27.64
N ILE A 74 -2.01 8.29 -26.52
CA ILE A 74 -1.86 9.72 -26.20
C ILE A 74 -0.55 10.33 -26.71
N THR A 75 0.38 9.52 -27.23
CA THR A 75 1.70 9.96 -27.68
C THR A 75 1.64 10.84 -28.93
N ALA A 76 2.61 11.75 -29.07
CA ALA A 76 2.75 12.58 -30.26
C ALA A 76 2.98 11.73 -31.52
N ALA A 77 3.64 10.58 -31.42
CA ALA A 77 3.90 9.69 -32.55
C ALA A 77 2.59 9.13 -33.15
N VAL A 78 1.64 8.70 -32.32
CA VAL A 78 0.32 8.24 -32.78
C VAL A 78 -0.48 9.38 -33.41
N LYS A 79 -0.42 10.59 -32.84
CA LYS A 79 -1.19 11.75 -33.34
C LYS A 79 -0.67 12.33 -34.64
N VAL A 80 0.62 12.18 -34.92
CA VAL A 80 1.30 12.85 -36.04
C VAL A 80 1.62 11.89 -37.18
N SER A 81 1.72 10.58 -36.94
CA SER A 81 1.98 9.57 -37.98
C SER A 81 0.73 8.74 -38.31
N PRO A 82 0.16 8.86 -39.52
CA PRO A 82 -1.00 8.06 -39.94
C PRO A 82 -0.74 6.55 -39.87
N LEU A 83 0.49 6.14 -40.19
CA LEU A 83 0.90 4.74 -40.17
C LEU A 83 0.92 4.17 -38.75
N ILE A 84 1.42 4.95 -37.78
CA ILE A 84 1.43 4.53 -36.36
C ILE A 84 0.01 4.61 -35.77
N SER A 85 -0.82 5.53 -36.22
CA SER A 85 -2.23 5.58 -35.84
C SER A 85 -3.03 4.37 -36.35
N GLN A 86 -2.74 3.89 -37.55
CA GLN A 86 -3.37 2.66 -38.08
C GLN A 86 -2.92 1.43 -37.29
N LEU A 87 -1.62 1.31 -37.02
CA LEU A 87 -1.08 0.22 -36.20
C LEU A 87 -1.70 0.22 -34.80
N HIS A 88 -1.85 1.40 -34.19
CA HIS A 88 -2.52 1.56 -32.90
C HIS A 88 -3.94 0.98 -32.89
N ASN A 89 -4.73 1.30 -33.93
CA ASN A 89 -6.12 0.86 -34.00
C ASN A 89 -6.21 -0.66 -34.13
N TYR A 90 -5.41 -1.27 -35.01
CA TYR A 90 -5.39 -2.72 -35.18
C TYR A 90 -4.92 -3.44 -33.91
N GLU A 91 -3.86 -2.95 -33.24
CA GLU A 91 -3.39 -3.51 -31.96
C GLU A 91 -4.45 -3.42 -30.85
N ALA A 92 -5.16 -2.29 -30.76
CA ALA A 92 -6.24 -2.12 -29.79
C ALA A 92 -7.43 -3.05 -30.10
N GLN A 93 -7.82 -3.19 -31.37
CA GLN A 93 -8.89 -4.07 -31.81
C GLN A 93 -8.54 -5.54 -31.57
N LEU A 94 -7.35 -5.99 -31.98
CA LEU A 94 -6.86 -7.34 -31.71
C LEU A 94 -6.92 -7.66 -30.21
N THR A 95 -6.39 -6.75 -29.37
CA THR A 95 -6.40 -6.97 -27.91
C THR A 95 -7.83 -7.10 -27.37
N ASN A 96 -8.77 -6.27 -27.84
CA ASN A 96 -10.17 -6.34 -27.43
C ASN A 96 -10.83 -7.67 -27.87
N TYR A 97 -10.61 -8.11 -29.12
CA TYR A 97 -11.14 -9.38 -29.59
C TYR A 97 -10.58 -10.57 -28.81
N LEU A 98 -9.29 -10.57 -28.46
CA LEU A 98 -8.70 -11.63 -27.63
C LEU A 98 -9.27 -11.66 -26.20
N VAL A 99 -9.61 -10.51 -25.63
CA VAL A 99 -10.31 -10.42 -24.34
C VAL A 99 -11.72 -10.98 -24.45
N GLU A 100 -12.45 -10.59 -25.50
CA GLU A 100 -13.82 -11.02 -25.75
C GLU A 100 -13.90 -12.53 -26.01
N LEU A 101 -13.02 -13.08 -26.85
CA LEU A 101 -12.89 -14.52 -27.09
C LEU A 101 -12.66 -15.31 -25.80
N ARG A 102 -11.83 -14.79 -24.89
CA ARG A 102 -11.63 -15.40 -23.58
C ARG A 102 -12.90 -15.37 -22.74
N SER A 103 -13.69 -14.30 -22.79
CA SER A 103 -14.98 -14.21 -22.10
C SER A 103 -15.97 -15.23 -22.67
N ILE A 104 -16.17 -15.22 -23.98
CA ILE A 104 -17.05 -16.13 -24.71
C ILE A 104 -16.70 -17.59 -24.41
N TYR A 105 -15.41 -17.93 -24.47
CA TYR A 105 -14.95 -19.28 -24.14
C TYR A 105 -15.36 -19.69 -22.72
N ASN A 106 -15.14 -18.83 -21.72
CA ASN A 106 -15.48 -19.15 -20.32
C ASN A 106 -17.00 -19.28 -20.12
N GLU A 107 -17.78 -18.38 -20.71
CA GLU A 107 -19.24 -18.39 -20.62
C GLU A 107 -19.84 -19.61 -21.33
N MET A 108 -19.26 -20.01 -22.45
CA MET A 108 -19.64 -21.22 -23.18
C MET A 108 -19.36 -22.46 -22.34
N VAL A 109 -18.16 -22.59 -21.77
CA VAL A 109 -17.80 -23.73 -20.89
C VAL A 109 -18.74 -23.79 -19.68
N ASN A 110 -19.04 -22.66 -19.07
CA ASN A 110 -20.00 -22.59 -17.98
C ASN A 110 -21.41 -23.03 -18.43
N SER A 111 -21.86 -22.56 -19.59
CA SER A 111 -23.16 -22.95 -20.17
C SER A 111 -23.24 -24.47 -20.42
N ILE A 112 -22.15 -25.09 -20.89
CA ILE A 112 -22.05 -26.55 -21.05
C ILE A 112 -22.19 -27.25 -19.70
N SER A 113 -21.51 -26.73 -18.66
CA SER A 113 -21.55 -27.31 -17.31
C SER A 113 -22.95 -27.24 -16.67
N LEU A 114 -23.72 -26.21 -17.00
CA LEU A 114 -25.08 -25.97 -16.49
C LEU A 114 -26.16 -26.67 -17.31
N GLY A 115 -25.82 -27.33 -18.42
CA GLY A 115 -26.83 -27.95 -19.29
C GLY A 115 -27.45 -27.02 -20.35
N ASN A 116 -27.00 -25.77 -20.45
CA ASN A 116 -27.52 -24.78 -21.39
C ASN A 116 -26.80 -24.85 -22.76
N TYR A 117 -27.09 -25.89 -23.54
CA TYR A 117 -26.42 -26.13 -24.83
C TYR A 117 -26.84 -25.16 -25.93
N THR A 118 -28.08 -24.69 -25.91
CA THR A 118 -28.54 -23.67 -26.86
C THR A 118 -27.76 -22.37 -26.65
N GLY A 119 -27.54 -21.97 -25.39
CA GLY A 119 -26.65 -20.86 -25.04
C GLY A 119 -25.20 -21.12 -25.46
N ALA A 120 -24.65 -22.29 -25.14
CA ALA A 120 -23.28 -22.64 -25.52
C ALA A 120 -23.05 -22.64 -27.05
N ARG A 121 -24.02 -23.12 -27.85
CA ARG A 121 -23.94 -23.07 -29.32
C ARG A 121 -24.05 -21.65 -29.85
N SER A 122 -24.90 -20.81 -29.25
CA SER A 122 -24.96 -19.39 -29.61
C SER A 122 -23.62 -18.69 -29.37
N LEU A 123 -23.01 -18.93 -28.21
CA LEU A 123 -21.70 -18.40 -27.85
C LEU A 123 -20.58 -18.94 -28.76
N ALA A 124 -20.65 -20.21 -29.18
CA ALA A 124 -19.68 -20.78 -30.12
C ALA A 124 -19.78 -20.13 -31.53
N ILE A 125 -20.99 -19.80 -32.00
CA ILE A 125 -21.18 -19.07 -33.27
C ILE A 125 -20.59 -17.67 -33.16
N GLU A 126 -20.87 -16.96 -32.05
CA GLU A 126 -20.31 -15.64 -31.76
C GLU A 126 -18.78 -15.68 -31.67
N GLY A 127 -18.23 -16.67 -30.97
CA GLY A 127 -16.80 -16.91 -30.86
C GLY A 127 -16.12 -17.13 -32.20
N LEU A 128 -16.72 -17.89 -33.12
CA LEU A 128 -16.17 -18.09 -34.47
C LEU A 128 -16.14 -16.79 -35.31
N LEU A 129 -17.13 -15.92 -35.13
CA LEU A 129 -17.14 -14.62 -35.80
C LEU A 129 -16.00 -13.73 -35.29
N ILE A 130 -15.84 -13.63 -33.96
CA ILE A 130 -14.79 -12.81 -33.34
C ILE A 130 -13.39 -13.41 -33.60
N ASP A 131 -13.25 -14.73 -33.65
CA ASP A 131 -12.00 -15.43 -34.01
C ASP A 131 -11.51 -15.03 -35.40
N SER A 132 -12.43 -14.99 -36.37
CA SER A 132 -12.12 -14.55 -37.73
C SER A 132 -11.70 -13.07 -37.78
N GLU A 133 -12.34 -12.20 -37.00
CA GLU A 133 -11.95 -10.78 -36.95
C GLU A 133 -10.60 -10.58 -36.27
N ALA A 134 -10.31 -11.34 -35.20
CA ALA A 134 -9.00 -11.33 -34.55
C ALA A 134 -7.87 -11.75 -35.51
N ASP A 135 -8.07 -12.79 -36.32
CA ASP A 135 -7.05 -13.21 -37.31
C ASP A 135 -6.84 -12.14 -38.40
N ASN A 136 -7.91 -11.47 -38.85
CA ASN A 136 -7.82 -10.36 -39.80
C ASN A 136 -6.95 -9.21 -39.23
N GLU A 137 -7.19 -8.81 -37.99
CA GLU A 137 -6.41 -7.75 -37.33
C GLU A 137 -4.95 -8.15 -37.13
N LEU A 138 -4.70 -9.40 -36.74
CA LEU A 138 -3.35 -9.93 -36.61
C LEU A 138 -2.60 -9.91 -37.94
N ASN A 139 -3.27 -10.26 -39.04
CA ASN A 139 -2.70 -10.20 -40.39
C ASN A 139 -2.36 -8.76 -40.81
N ALA A 140 -3.21 -7.79 -40.47
CA ALA A 140 -2.95 -6.38 -40.72
C ALA A 140 -1.73 -5.87 -39.94
N ILE A 141 -1.63 -6.20 -38.65
CA ILE A 141 -0.49 -5.85 -37.77
C ILE A 141 0.80 -6.44 -38.34
N LEU A 142 0.80 -7.72 -38.71
CA LEU A 142 1.97 -8.40 -39.29
C LEU A 142 2.45 -7.69 -40.56
N SER A 143 1.53 -7.35 -41.46
CA SER A 143 1.87 -6.65 -42.71
C SER A 143 2.49 -5.28 -42.43
N MET A 144 1.95 -4.54 -41.45
CA MET A 144 2.47 -3.23 -41.06
C MET A 144 3.83 -3.31 -40.37
N LEU A 145 4.00 -4.19 -39.40
CA LEU A 145 5.25 -4.32 -38.64
C LEU A 145 6.41 -4.84 -39.51
N ASN A 146 6.14 -5.72 -40.48
CA ASN A 146 7.16 -6.13 -41.45
C ASN A 146 7.70 -4.96 -42.27
N ASN A 147 6.87 -3.95 -42.56
CA ASN A 147 7.26 -2.76 -43.31
C ASN A 147 7.94 -1.70 -42.42
N ILE A 148 7.49 -1.54 -41.17
CA ILE A 148 7.93 -0.46 -40.27
C ILE A 148 9.16 -0.85 -39.44
N ALA A 149 9.28 -2.13 -39.06
CA ALA A 149 10.34 -2.65 -38.20
C ALA A 149 10.90 -3.99 -38.73
N PRO A 150 11.51 -4.01 -39.93
CA PRO A 150 12.04 -5.24 -40.52
C PRO A 150 13.12 -5.92 -39.65
N GLY A 151 13.85 -5.15 -38.83
CA GLY A 151 14.83 -5.68 -37.88
C GLY A 151 14.24 -6.50 -36.73
N SER A 152 12.93 -6.39 -36.48
CA SER A 152 12.22 -7.13 -35.42
C SER A 152 11.32 -8.25 -35.97
N ALA A 153 11.43 -8.58 -37.27
CA ALA A 153 10.55 -9.53 -37.94
C ALA A 153 10.48 -10.90 -37.24
N GLY A 154 11.60 -11.41 -36.72
CA GLY A 154 11.60 -12.69 -35.99
C GLY A 154 10.76 -12.68 -34.71
N GLN A 155 10.81 -11.57 -33.95
CA GLN A 155 10.02 -11.40 -32.72
C GLN A 155 8.52 -11.32 -33.04
N VAL A 156 8.19 -10.48 -34.03
CA VAL A 156 6.81 -10.26 -34.50
C VAL A 156 6.19 -11.55 -35.04
N ILE A 157 6.92 -12.32 -35.86
CA ILE A 157 6.45 -13.60 -36.39
C ILE A 157 6.21 -14.61 -35.26
N SER A 158 7.11 -14.68 -34.27
CA SER A 158 6.96 -15.60 -33.14
C SER A 158 5.73 -15.27 -32.29
N ALA A 159 5.52 -14.00 -31.95
CA ALA A 159 4.35 -13.55 -31.20
C ALA A 159 3.05 -13.84 -31.97
N ALA A 160 3.01 -13.54 -33.27
CA ALA A 160 1.84 -13.82 -34.09
C ALA A 160 1.56 -15.32 -34.25
N GLN A 161 2.59 -16.17 -34.34
CA GLN A 161 2.41 -17.62 -34.36
C GLN A 161 1.74 -18.11 -33.08
N SER A 162 2.17 -17.63 -31.90
CA SER A 162 1.53 -17.98 -30.63
C SER A 162 0.05 -17.58 -30.60
N ILE A 163 -0.28 -16.36 -31.06
CA ILE A 163 -1.67 -15.90 -31.14
C ILE A 163 -2.47 -16.77 -32.11
N ARG A 164 -1.95 -17.08 -33.30
CA ARG A 164 -2.63 -17.96 -34.27
C ARG A 164 -2.88 -19.35 -33.73
N GLN A 165 -1.93 -19.95 -33.01
CA GLN A 165 -2.14 -21.26 -32.39
C GLN A 165 -3.27 -21.21 -31.35
N TYR A 166 -3.37 -20.12 -30.60
CA TYR A 166 -4.48 -19.91 -29.67
C TYR A 166 -5.83 -19.78 -30.39
N LEU A 167 -5.90 -18.97 -31.45
CA LEU A 167 -7.11 -18.80 -32.29
C LEU A 167 -7.54 -20.13 -32.92
N ILE A 168 -6.61 -20.88 -33.53
CA ILE A 168 -6.89 -22.22 -34.09
C ILE A 168 -7.48 -23.16 -33.03
N GLY A 169 -6.90 -23.20 -31.83
CA GLY A 169 -7.41 -24.04 -30.74
C GLY A 169 -8.81 -23.64 -30.27
N LEU A 170 -9.11 -22.34 -30.23
CA LEU A 170 -10.45 -21.84 -29.94
C LEU A 170 -11.45 -22.20 -31.04
N ASN A 171 -11.08 -21.99 -32.30
CA ASN A 171 -11.88 -22.31 -33.47
C ASN A 171 -12.27 -23.80 -33.48
N GLU A 172 -11.29 -24.69 -33.30
CA GLU A 172 -11.52 -26.13 -33.16
C GLU A 172 -12.50 -26.43 -32.01
N THR A 173 -12.33 -25.77 -30.87
CA THR A 173 -13.25 -25.95 -29.72
C THR A 173 -14.68 -25.50 -30.05
N PHE A 174 -14.85 -24.35 -30.70
CA PHE A 174 -16.17 -23.85 -31.08
C PHE A 174 -16.85 -24.75 -32.11
N ILE A 175 -16.13 -25.19 -33.15
CA ILE A 175 -16.63 -26.15 -34.14
C ILE A 175 -17.06 -27.46 -33.47
N ASN A 176 -16.24 -27.97 -32.55
CA ASN A 176 -16.58 -29.17 -31.79
C ASN A 176 -17.91 -28.99 -31.04
N VAL A 177 -18.11 -27.88 -30.34
CA VAL A 177 -19.38 -27.60 -29.62
C VAL A 177 -20.60 -27.53 -30.57
N LEU A 178 -20.43 -27.00 -31.79
CA LEU A 178 -21.49 -26.93 -32.79
C LEU A 178 -21.84 -28.28 -33.40
N THR A 179 -20.86 -29.17 -33.55
CA THR A 179 -21.00 -30.47 -34.21
C THR A 179 -21.29 -31.62 -33.26
N SER A 180 -20.97 -31.48 -31.97
CA SER A 180 -21.26 -32.50 -30.96
C SER A 180 -22.76 -32.73 -30.79
N ASN A 181 -23.13 -34.01 -30.81
CA ASN A 181 -24.46 -34.45 -30.39
C ASN A 181 -24.38 -34.92 -28.93
N TYR A 182 -24.64 -33.98 -28.03
CA TYR A 182 -24.50 -34.22 -26.60
C TYR A 182 -25.60 -35.12 -26.04
N THR A 183 -25.18 -36.25 -25.49
CA THR A 183 -26.03 -37.19 -24.77
C THR A 183 -25.92 -36.95 -23.27
N ARG A 184 -27.05 -36.71 -22.61
CA ARG A 184 -27.11 -36.58 -21.14
C ARG A 184 -26.59 -37.85 -20.48
N THR A 185 -25.86 -37.70 -19.39
CA THR A 185 -25.33 -38.81 -18.58
C THR A 185 -25.95 -38.83 -17.20
N GLU A 186 -25.99 -40.01 -16.61
CA GLU A 186 -26.35 -40.24 -15.22
C GLU A 186 -25.17 -40.92 -14.52
N LEU A 187 -24.79 -40.35 -13.38
CA LEU A 187 -23.74 -40.85 -12.51
C LEU A 187 -24.37 -41.24 -11.18
N THR A 188 -24.00 -42.41 -10.65
CA THR A 188 -24.34 -42.82 -9.29
C THR A 188 -23.08 -42.87 -8.45
N VAL A 189 -23.21 -42.64 -7.14
CA VAL A 189 -22.10 -42.77 -6.20
C VAL A 189 -22.56 -43.42 -4.90
N ASN A 190 -21.79 -44.38 -4.43
CA ASN A 190 -21.95 -45.06 -3.16
C ASN A 190 -20.57 -45.20 -2.49
N ALA A 191 -20.58 -45.33 -1.17
CA ALA A 191 -19.36 -45.49 -0.37
C ALA A 191 -19.55 -46.57 0.69
N THR A 192 -18.53 -47.39 0.89
CA THR A 192 -18.48 -48.41 1.95
C THR A 192 -17.15 -48.32 2.71
N PRO A 193 -17.18 -48.31 4.06
CA PRO A 193 -18.38 -48.24 4.92
C PRO A 193 -19.04 -46.84 4.91
N SER A 194 -20.33 -46.76 5.30
CA SER A 194 -21.06 -45.49 5.43
C SER A 194 -20.64 -44.65 6.65
N THR A 195 -20.00 -45.30 7.63
CA THR A 195 -19.34 -44.65 8.77
C THR A 195 -17.87 -45.04 8.75
N VAL A 196 -16.98 -44.06 8.57
CA VAL A 196 -15.53 -44.28 8.45
C VAL A 196 -14.76 -43.56 9.56
N VAL A 197 -13.74 -44.20 10.11
CA VAL A 197 -12.80 -43.56 11.04
C VAL A 197 -11.75 -42.77 10.24
N VAL A 198 -11.41 -41.55 10.65
CA VAL A 198 -10.33 -40.75 10.02
C VAL A 198 -9.05 -41.57 9.87
N GLY A 199 -8.43 -41.53 8.68
CA GLY A 199 -7.24 -42.32 8.35
C GLY A 199 -7.50 -43.78 7.98
N SER A 200 -8.75 -44.25 7.95
CA SER A 200 -9.13 -45.59 7.50
C SER A 200 -9.48 -45.62 6.00
N PRO A 201 -9.37 -46.78 5.31
CA PRO A 201 -9.75 -46.89 3.91
C PRO A 201 -11.26 -46.78 3.70
N VAL A 202 -11.66 -46.08 2.64
CA VAL A 202 -13.03 -46.00 2.11
C VAL A 202 -13.01 -46.48 0.68
N THR A 203 -13.97 -47.31 0.30
CA THR A 203 -14.19 -47.67 -1.11
C THR A 203 -15.39 -46.93 -1.64
N VAL A 204 -15.18 -46.14 -2.69
CA VAL A 204 -16.22 -45.45 -3.45
C VAL A 204 -16.44 -46.21 -4.73
N TYR A 205 -17.70 -46.39 -5.10
CA TYR A 205 -18.07 -47.05 -6.34
C TYR A 205 -19.38 -46.49 -6.89
N GLY A 206 -19.62 -46.73 -8.17
CA GLY A 206 -20.81 -46.25 -8.84
C GLY A 206 -20.82 -46.66 -10.30
N VAL A 207 -21.78 -46.13 -11.04
CA VAL A 207 -21.96 -46.41 -12.47
C VAL A 207 -22.19 -45.11 -13.23
N LEU A 208 -21.55 -44.97 -14.39
CA LEU A 208 -21.80 -43.92 -15.36
C LEU A 208 -22.54 -44.52 -16.57
N THR A 209 -23.70 -43.95 -16.88
CA THR A 209 -24.51 -44.31 -18.05
C THR A 209 -24.97 -43.07 -18.80
N THR A 210 -25.43 -43.25 -20.04
CA THR A 210 -26.31 -42.28 -20.68
C THR A 210 -27.68 -42.27 -20.02
N ILE A 211 -28.48 -41.23 -20.22
CA ILE A 211 -29.88 -41.16 -19.75
C ILE A 211 -30.76 -42.33 -20.23
N ASN A 212 -30.35 -43.01 -21.30
CA ASN A 212 -31.03 -44.19 -21.84
C ASN A 212 -30.50 -45.51 -21.25
N GLY A 213 -29.65 -45.45 -20.23
CA GLY A 213 -29.08 -46.62 -19.54
C GLY A 213 -27.89 -47.28 -20.24
N VAL A 214 -27.40 -46.74 -21.37
CA VAL A 214 -26.22 -47.29 -22.06
C VAL A 214 -24.95 -46.98 -21.24
N PRO A 215 -24.13 -47.98 -20.87
CA PRO A 215 -22.91 -47.74 -20.10
C PRO A 215 -21.84 -46.98 -20.90
N ILE A 216 -21.09 -46.11 -20.21
CA ILE A 216 -20.00 -45.34 -20.83
C ILE A 216 -18.66 -45.88 -20.32
N PRO A 217 -17.91 -46.64 -21.13
CA PRO A 217 -16.63 -47.22 -20.72
C PRO A 217 -15.46 -46.24 -20.87
N ASN A 218 -14.37 -46.51 -20.15
CA ASN A 218 -13.12 -45.73 -20.18
C ASN A 218 -13.30 -44.23 -19.90
N ALA A 219 -14.35 -43.86 -19.17
CA ALA A 219 -14.59 -42.52 -18.69
C ALA A 219 -13.84 -42.29 -17.37
N THR A 220 -13.26 -41.10 -17.21
CA THR A 220 -12.58 -40.72 -15.96
C THR A 220 -13.56 -40.07 -15.00
N ILE A 221 -13.68 -40.64 -13.81
CA ILE A 221 -14.49 -40.11 -12.71
C ILE A 221 -13.56 -39.55 -11.63
N ASN A 222 -13.73 -38.27 -11.31
CA ASN A 222 -12.97 -37.60 -10.25
C ASN A 222 -13.76 -37.65 -8.95
N ILE A 223 -13.10 -38.00 -7.85
CA ILE A 223 -13.72 -38.17 -6.53
C ILE A 223 -13.21 -37.10 -5.58
N TYR A 224 -14.14 -36.48 -4.86
CA TYR A 224 -13.90 -35.43 -3.88
C TYR A 224 -14.54 -35.77 -2.54
N VAL A 225 -13.89 -35.37 -1.44
CA VAL A 225 -14.42 -35.47 -0.07
C VAL A 225 -14.31 -34.11 0.60
N GLY A 226 -15.45 -33.52 0.98
CA GLY A 226 -15.49 -32.18 1.56
C GLY A 226 -14.89 -31.11 0.65
N GLY A 227 -15.02 -31.29 -0.68
CA GLY A 227 -14.43 -30.43 -1.71
C GLY A 227 -12.96 -30.73 -2.06
N ASN A 228 -12.27 -31.60 -1.31
CA ASN A 228 -10.87 -31.96 -1.59
C ASN A 228 -10.80 -33.17 -2.52
N TYR A 229 -9.99 -33.08 -3.58
CA TYR A 229 -9.76 -34.18 -4.51
C TYR A 229 -9.01 -35.33 -3.83
N VAL A 230 -9.55 -36.54 -3.91
CA VAL A 230 -8.94 -37.74 -3.29
C VAL A 230 -8.43 -38.76 -4.32
N GLY A 231 -8.85 -38.64 -5.59
CA GLY A 231 -8.36 -39.50 -6.66
C GLY A 231 -9.34 -39.62 -7.83
N ARG A 232 -8.99 -40.49 -8.78
CA ARG A 232 -9.80 -40.79 -9.97
C ARG A 232 -9.94 -42.27 -10.21
N ALA A 233 -11.04 -42.68 -10.84
CA ALA A 233 -11.27 -44.04 -11.32
C ALA A 233 -11.70 -44.02 -12.79
N LEU A 234 -11.35 -45.08 -13.53
CA LEU A 234 -11.85 -45.31 -14.88
C LEU A 234 -13.07 -46.22 -14.83
N THR A 235 -14.07 -45.93 -15.66
CA THR A 235 -15.20 -46.84 -15.85
C THR A 235 -14.79 -48.05 -16.69
N ASN A 236 -15.29 -49.23 -16.32
CA ASN A 236 -15.10 -50.46 -17.07
C ASN A 236 -16.10 -50.57 -18.25
N VAL A 237 -16.11 -51.72 -18.95
CA VAL A 237 -17.03 -52.00 -20.08
C VAL A 237 -18.52 -51.92 -19.71
N TYR A 238 -18.85 -52.02 -18.42
CA TYR A 238 -20.20 -51.92 -17.88
C TYR A 238 -20.48 -50.54 -17.26
N GLY A 239 -19.62 -49.54 -17.49
CA GLY A 239 -19.77 -48.19 -16.94
C GLY A 239 -19.48 -48.08 -15.44
N GLN A 240 -19.07 -49.16 -14.79
CA GLN A 240 -18.83 -49.20 -13.34
C GLN A 240 -17.44 -48.66 -13.03
N TYR A 241 -17.30 -47.91 -11.94
CA TYR A 241 -16.02 -47.43 -11.43
C TYR A 241 -15.88 -47.76 -9.94
N SER A 242 -14.65 -47.88 -9.47
CA SER A 242 -14.33 -48.06 -8.05
C SER A 242 -12.98 -47.42 -7.71
N LEU A 243 -12.91 -46.78 -6.54
CA LEU A 243 -11.70 -46.17 -5.98
C LEU A 243 -11.64 -46.45 -4.47
N THR A 244 -10.53 -47.01 -4.00
CA THR A 244 -10.23 -47.06 -2.57
C THR A 244 -9.23 -45.96 -2.23
N PHE A 245 -9.56 -45.14 -1.23
CA PHE A 245 -8.67 -44.09 -0.73
C PHE A 245 -8.67 -44.07 0.81
N THR A 246 -7.65 -43.46 1.41
CA THR A 246 -7.57 -43.27 2.86
C THR A 246 -8.29 -41.99 3.26
N MET A 247 -9.23 -42.09 4.21
CA MET A 247 -10.02 -40.95 4.68
C MET A 247 -9.11 -39.81 5.16
N PRO A 248 -9.16 -38.62 4.53
CA PRO A 248 -8.34 -37.48 4.94
C PRO A 248 -8.62 -37.02 6.37
N GLN A 249 -7.76 -36.16 6.91
CA GLN A 249 -7.86 -35.58 8.25
C GLN A 249 -8.99 -34.55 8.39
N ILE A 250 -10.23 -34.97 8.12
CA ILE A 250 -11.45 -34.18 8.22
C ILE A 250 -12.19 -34.62 9.48
N TYR A 251 -12.28 -33.74 10.47
CA TYR A 251 -12.86 -34.02 11.79
C TYR A 251 -14.24 -33.39 11.96
N VAL A 252 -15.17 -33.73 11.08
CA VAL A 252 -16.59 -33.32 11.13
C VAL A 252 -17.48 -34.55 11.04
N ASN A 253 -18.59 -34.59 11.77
CA ASN A 253 -19.40 -35.81 11.92
C ASN A 253 -19.98 -36.36 10.62
N SER A 254 -20.17 -35.52 9.60
CA SER A 254 -20.67 -35.91 8.28
C SER A 254 -20.04 -35.04 7.20
N VAL A 255 -19.61 -35.66 6.10
CA VAL A 255 -19.00 -34.96 4.96
C VAL A 255 -19.57 -35.47 3.64
N ASN A 256 -19.71 -34.56 2.67
CA ASN A 256 -20.14 -34.89 1.32
C ASN A 256 -18.99 -35.56 0.56
N LEU A 257 -19.31 -36.69 -0.06
CA LEU A 257 -18.48 -37.38 -1.03
C LEU A 257 -19.12 -37.20 -2.41
N THR A 258 -18.39 -36.57 -3.32
CA THR A 258 -18.89 -36.19 -4.63
C THR A 258 -18.06 -36.89 -5.72
N ALA A 259 -18.74 -37.56 -6.63
CA ALA A 259 -18.16 -38.07 -7.87
C ALA A 259 -18.56 -37.14 -9.01
N ILE A 260 -17.58 -36.78 -9.86
CA ILE A 260 -17.79 -35.87 -10.98
C ILE A 260 -17.25 -36.54 -12.25
N TYR A 261 -18.12 -36.68 -13.24
CA TYR A 261 -17.75 -36.97 -14.61
C TYR A 261 -17.72 -35.66 -15.40
N ASN A 262 -16.55 -35.32 -15.94
CA ASN A 262 -16.39 -34.19 -16.84
C ASN A 262 -15.84 -34.70 -18.19
N PRO A 263 -16.67 -34.85 -19.22
CA PRO A 263 -16.22 -35.30 -20.54
C PRO A 263 -15.26 -34.28 -21.17
N PRO A 264 -14.37 -34.72 -22.08
CA PRO A 264 -13.63 -33.79 -22.92
C PRO A 264 -14.57 -32.82 -23.64
N LEU A 265 -14.17 -31.56 -23.77
CA LEU A 265 -14.89 -30.58 -24.59
C LEU A 265 -15.00 -31.11 -26.02
N GLY A 266 -16.20 -31.05 -26.61
CA GLY A 266 -16.48 -31.67 -27.91
C GLY A 266 -16.84 -33.16 -27.88
N GLY A 267 -16.80 -33.81 -26.71
CA GLY A 267 -17.27 -35.18 -26.55
C GLY A 267 -18.79 -35.31 -26.75
N ASN A 268 -19.26 -36.53 -27.02
CA ASN A 268 -20.69 -36.81 -27.22
C ASN A 268 -21.50 -36.88 -25.91
N TYR A 269 -20.89 -36.56 -24.77
CA TYR A 269 -21.50 -36.74 -23.46
C TYR A 269 -21.51 -35.43 -22.67
N LEU A 270 -22.45 -35.34 -21.75
CA LEU A 270 -22.58 -34.21 -20.84
C LEU A 270 -21.92 -34.49 -19.50
N PRO A 271 -21.47 -33.45 -18.77
CA PRO A 271 -21.00 -33.64 -17.41
C PRO A 271 -22.16 -34.09 -16.52
N SER A 272 -21.83 -34.88 -15.51
CA SER A 272 -22.76 -35.31 -14.47
C SER A 272 -22.03 -35.47 -13.15
N GLU A 273 -22.70 -35.12 -12.07
CA GLU A 273 -22.18 -35.28 -10.72
C GLU A 273 -23.16 -36.06 -9.86
N ALA A 274 -22.63 -36.74 -8.84
CA ALA A 274 -23.40 -37.45 -7.84
C ALA A 274 -22.76 -37.23 -6.47
N THR A 275 -23.57 -37.02 -5.45
CA THR A 275 -23.10 -36.79 -4.08
C THR A 275 -23.77 -37.76 -3.11
N VAL A 276 -22.99 -38.31 -2.17
CA VAL A 276 -23.47 -39.10 -1.03
C VAL A 276 -22.84 -38.57 0.26
N GLN A 277 -23.58 -38.62 1.36
CA GLN A 277 -23.02 -38.27 2.68
C GLN A 277 -22.40 -39.50 3.34
N ILE A 278 -21.21 -39.33 3.90
CA ILE A 278 -20.55 -40.32 4.74
C ILE A 278 -20.41 -39.78 6.17
N ASN A 279 -20.65 -40.63 7.16
CA ASN A 279 -20.42 -40.29 8.55
C ASN A 279 -18.95 -40.49 8.88
N VAL A 280 -18.35 -39.53 9.58
CA VAL A 280 -16.94 -39.61 9.99
C VAL A 280 -16.88 -39.79 11.49
N ALA A 281 -16.27 -40.89 11.91
CA ALA A 281 -15.98 -41.18 13.29
C ALA A 281 -14.57 -40.70 13.65
N PHE A 282 -14.47 -39.93 14.73
CA PHE A 282 -13.21 -39.48 15.29
C PHE A 282 -13.35 -39.23 16.80
N ASN A 283 -12.23 -39.25 17.50
CA ASN A 283 -12.17 -38.92 18.92
C ASN A 283 -11.99 -37.41 19.07
N THR A 284 -12.88 -36.77 19.84
CA THR A 284 -12.75 -35.36 20.21
C THR A 284 -11.57 -35.18 21.16
N THR A 285 -10.60 -34.34 20.80
CA THR A 285 -9.48 -34.04 21.68
C THR A 285 -9.92 -33.07 22.78
N SER A 286 -9.74 -33.48 24.04
CA SER A 286 -9.79 -32.59 25.20
C SER A 286 -8.41 -31.97 25.42
N LEU A 287 -8.37 -30.64 25.53
CA LEU A 287 -7.19 -29.85 25.84
C LEU A 287 -7.51 -28.95 27.03
N THR A 288 -6.75 -29.10 28.11
CA THR A 288 -6.79 -28.20 29.27
C THR A 288 -5.39 -27.66 29.52
N ALA A 289 -5.28 -26.38 29.84
CA ALA A 289 -3.99 -25.76 30.10
C ALA A 289 -4.10 -24.68 31.16
N ASN A 290 -3.04 -24.56 31.96
CA ASN A 290 -2.80 -23.51 32.91
C ASN A 290 -1.53 -22.77 32.50
N TYR A 291 -1.53 -21.45 32.63
CA TYR A 291 -0.37 -20.64 32.29
C TYR A 291 -0.29 -19.39 33.18
N THR A 292 0.92 -18.84 33.31
CA THR A 292 1.11 -17.56 34.00
C THR A 292 0.51 -16.43 33.15
N ASN A 293 -0.60 -15.84 33.62
CA ASN A 293 -1.35 -14.81 32.87
C ASN A 293 -0.80 -13.39 33.06
N HIS A 294 0.11 -13.16 34.00
CA HIS A 294 0.78 -11.88 34.22
C HIS A 294 2.23 -12.10 34.63
N VAL A 295 3.17 -11.49 33.91
CA VAL A 295 4.61 -11.57 34.17
C VAL A 295 5.26 -10.20 34.01
N MET A 296 6.36 -9.95 34.72
CA MET A 296 7.21 -8.80 34.41
C MET A 296 8.03 -9.08 33.15
N TRP A 297 8.36 -8.03 32.39
CA TRP A 297 9.15 -8.18 31.18
C TRP A 297 10.53 -8.77 31.49
N GLY A 298 10.89 -9.86 30.81
CA GLY A 298 12.09 -10.65 31.08
C GLY A 298 11.82 -11.94 31.88
N GLU A 299 10.70 -12.02 32.60
CA GLU A 299 10.28 -13.25 33.28
C GLU A 299 9.64 -14.23 32.28
N PRO A 300 9.85 -15.55 32.45
CA PRO A 300 9.25 -16.55 31.58
C PRO A 300 7.76 -16.75 31.87
N ILE A 301 6.98 -17.00 30.83
CA ILE A 301 5.60 -17.49 30.94
C ILE A 301 5.67 -19.01 31.04
N ASN A 302 5.22 -19.57 32.17
CA ASN A 302 5.13 -21.00 32.35
C ASN A 302 3.79 -21.50 31.82
N VAL A 303 3.78 -22.56 31.02
CA VAL A 303 2.59 -23.18 30.44
C VAL A 303 2.62 -24.67 30.71
N SER A 304 1.56 -25.21 31.29
CA SER A 304 1.40 -26.65 31.49
C SER A 304 -0.04 -27.09 31.26
N GLY A 305 -0.26 -28.37 31.02
CA GLY A 305 -1.61 -28.86 30.75
C GLY A 305 -1.70 -30.32 30.40
N TYR A 306 -2.89 -30.72 29.94
CA TYR A 306 -3.23 -32.08 29.56
C TYR A 306 -3.86 -32.09 28.15
N VAL A 307 -3.51 -33.09 27.35
CA VAL A 307 -4.10 -33.36 26.04
C VAL A 307 -4.50 -34.82 25.93
N SER A 308 -5.78 -35.09 25.70
CA SER A 308 -6.26 -36.47 25.52
C SER A 308 -5.73 -37.10 24.23
N GLY A 309 -5.60 -38.43 24.21
CA GLY A 309 -5.24 -39.21 23.02
C GLY A 309 -3.94 -40.00 23.23
N PRO A 310 -3.12 -40.23 22.18
CA PRO A 310 -1.87 -40.98 22.33
C PRO A 310 -0.92 -40.33 23.35
N PRO A 311 -0.03 -41.10 23.99
CA PRO A 311 0.80 -40.61 25.10
C PRO A 311 1.78 -39.50 24.67
N ILE A 312 2.19 -39.50 23.40
CA ILE A 312 3.08 -38.50 22.80
C ILE A 312 2.28 -37.72 21.75
N ARG A 313 1.97 -36.45 22.05
CA ARG A 313 1.34 -35.50 21.13
C ARG A 313 2.11 -34.20 21.12
N GLN A 314 2.26 -33.61 19.94
CA GLN A 314 2.78 -32.27 19.82
C GLN A 314 1.75 -31.26 20.37
N VAL A 315 2.24 -30.24 21.07
CA VAL A 315 1.48 -29.07 21.51
C VAL A 315 2.26 -27.85 21.05
N ILE A 316 1.58 -26.95 20.35
CA ILE A 316 2.13 -25.71 19.81
C ILE A 316 1.53 -24.56 20.61
N ILE A 317 2.38 -23.78 21.27
CA ILE A 317 1.99 -22.59 22.00
C ILE A 317 2.46 -21.37 21.19
N SER A 318 1.54 -20.45 20.93
CA SER A 318 1.80 -19.24 20.16
C SER A 318 1.44 -18.00 20.98
N ILE A 319 2.37 -17.05 21.07
CA ILE A 319 2.17 -15.73 21.69
C ILE A 319 2.87 -14.70 20.81
N ASP A 320 2.15 -13.69 20.32
CA ASP A 320 2.74 -12.59 19.52
C ASP A 320 3.59 -13.06 18.32
N GLY A 321 3.15 -14.12 17.63
CA GLY A 321 3.91 -14.73 16.52
C GLY A 321 5.12 -15.58 16.95
N VAL A 322 5.48 -15.60 18.23
CA VAL A 322 6.45 -16.54 18.80
C VAL A 322 5.79 -17.89 19.02
N ASN A 323 6.29 -18.91 18.34
CA ASN A 323 5.78 -20.27 18.43
C ASN A 323 6.78 -21.17 19.16
N VAL A 324 6.32 -21.81 20.25
CA VAL A 324 7.07 -22.82 20.99
C VAL A 324 6.33 -24.15 20.87
N SER A 325 7.02 -25.19 20.40
CA SER A 325 6.49 -26.54 20.35
C SER A 325 7.02 -27.38 21.50
N THR A 326 6.15 -28.13 22.15
CA THR A 326 6.48 -29.16 23.14
C THR A 326 5.75 -30.47 22.81
N TYR A 327 6.06 -31.54 23.53
CA TYR A 327 5.39 -32.82 23.40
C TYR A 327 4.84 -33.28 24.75
N THR A 328 3.71 -33.99 24.72
CA THR A 328 3.18 -34.61 25.92
C THR A 328 4.01 -35.82 26.34
N VAL A 329 4.10 -36.03 27.65
CA VAL A 329 4.57 -37.26 28.28
C VAL A 329 3.43 -37.74 29.18
N ASN A 330 2.90 -38.94 28.95
CA ASN A 330 1.70 -39.44 29.63
C ASN A 330 0.52 -38.45 29.55
N ASN A 331 0.28 -37.89 28.36
CA ASN A 331 -0.78 -36.90 28.08
C ASN A 331 -0.62 -35.53 28.78
N GLU A 332 0.42 -35.30 29.57
CA GLU A 332 0.72 -34.01 30.18
C GLU A 332 1.84 -33.28 29.43
N PHE A 333 1.80 -31.96 29.39
CA PHE A 333 2.88 -31.12 28.83
C PHE A 333 3.23 -29.98 29.77
N SER A 334 4.48 -29.54 29.70
CA SER A 334 4.97 -28.34 30.37
C SER A 334 6.06 -27.69 29.52
N THR A 335 6.06 -26.37 29.44
CA THR A 335 7.06 -25.58 28.71
C THR A 335 7.10 -24.15 29.25
N THR A 336 8.13 -23.40 28.85
CA THR A 336 8.31 -22.00 29.21
C THR A 336 8.56 -21.17 27.97
N ILE A 337 8.05 -19.93 27.99
CA ILE A 337 8.19 -18.98 26.89
C ILE A 337 8.93 -17.76 27.43
N SER A 338 10.05 -17.41 26.81
CA SER A 338 10.83 -16.23 27.20
C SER A 338 10.18 -14.95 26.70
N THR A 339 9.99 -13.98 27.59
CA THR A 339 9.49 -12.65 27.22
C THR A 339 10.60 -11.67 26.86
N GLY A 340 11.88 -12.04 26.98
CA GLY A 340 13.00 -11.12 26.80
C GLY A 340 13.10 -10.47 25.40
N ASN A 341 12.59 -11.16 24.38
CA ASN A 341 12.54 -10.65 23.01
C ASN A 341 11.14 -10.11 22.61
N MET A 342 10.18 -10.14 23.52
CA MET A 342 8.85 -9.59 23.32
C MET A 342 8.82 -8.13 23.74
N THR A 343 7.86 -7.34 23.24
CA THR A 343 7.58 -6.02 23.82
C THR A 343 6.69 -6.16 25.06
N PRO A 344 6.70 -5.20 26.00
CA PRO A 344 5.68 -5.14 27.04
C PRO A 344 4.28 -4.87 26.43
N GLY A 345 3.25 -5.52 26.94
CA GLY A 345 1.89 -5.42 26.42
C GLY A 345 0.98 -6.59 26.78
N ASN A 346 -0.26 -6.54 26.29
CA ASN A 346 -1.22 -7.62 26.43
C ASN A 346 -1.25 -8.48 25.17
N TYR A 347 -1.09 -9.79 25.33
CA TYR A 347 -1.00 -10.76 24.25
C TYR A 347 -2.07 -11.82 24.36
N SER A 348 -2.50 -12.33 23.19
CA SER A 348 -3.29 -13.55 23.10
C SER A 348 -2.34 -14.75 23.09
N ILE A 349 -2.51 -15.68 24.02
CA ILE A 349 -1.85 -16.98 24.00
C ILE A 349 -2.77 -18.00 23.34
N THR A 350 -2.26 -18.73 22.35
CA THR A 350 -2.96 -19.84 21.71
C THR A 350 -2.21 -21.13 21.99
N ILE A 351 -2.87 -22.10 22.59
CA ILE A 351 -2.34 -23.44 22.83
C ILE A 351 -3.09 -24.38 21.88
N TYR A 352 -2.37 -25.05 21.01
CA TYR A 352 -2.91 -25.86 19.93
C TYR A 352 -2.36 -27.28 19.97
N ALA A 353 -3.24 -28.26 19.99
CA ALA A 353 -2.91 -29.67 19.80
C ALA A 353 -3.29 -30.07 18.36
N PRO A 354 -2.32 -30.26 17.44
CA PRO A 354 -2.59 -30.70 16.08
C PRO A 354 -3.25 -32.08 16.03
N PRO A 355 -4.00 -32.40 14.96
CA PRO A 355 -4.64 -33.70 14.81
C PRO A 355 -3.63 -34.85 14.70
N VAL A 356 -3.97 -36.01 15.26
CA VAL A 356 -3.15 -37.23 15.16
C VAL A 356 -4.06 -38.44 14.93
N GLY A 357 -4.00 -39.01 13.73
CA GLY A 357 -4.83 -40.17 13.36
C GLY A 357 -6.33 -39.91 13.60
N PRO A 358 -7.03 -40.73 14.40
CA PRO A 358 -8.45 -40.55 14.69
C PRO A 358 -8.73 -39.42 15.70
N TYR A 359 -7.73 -38.74 16.25
CA TYR A 359 -7.93 -37.66 17.21
C TYR A 359 -7.96 -36.30 16.52
N SER A 360 -9.07 -35.59 16.69
CA SER A 360 -9.29 -34.22 16.18
C SER A 360 -8.28 -33.20 16.72
N PRO A 361 -8.12 -32.04 16.06
CA PRO A 361 -7.41 -30.92 16.67
C PRO A 361 -8.16 -30.39 17.90
N ALA A 362 -7.44 -29.75 18.81
CA ALA A 362 -8.03 -28.92 19.86
C ALA A 362 -7.19 -27.66 20.07
N TYR A 363 -7.84 -26.56 20.44
CA TYR A 363 -7.15 -25.32 20.78
C TYR A 363 -7.80 -24.63 21.97
N MET A 364 -7.00 -23.86 22.69
CA MET A 364 -7.40 -22.99 23.77
C MET A 364 -6.78 -21.62 23.52
N VAL A 365 -7.58 -20.56 23.70
CA VAL A 365 -7.12 -19.18 23.59
C VAL A 365 -7.25 -18.51 24.95
N GLY A 366 -6.23 -17.74 25.31
CA GLY A 366 -6.11 -17.06 26.58
C GLY A 366 -5.47 -15.68 26.45
N SER A 367 -5.28 -14.98 27.55
CA SER A 367 -4.64 -13.66 27.60
C SER A 367 -3.47 -13.65 28.57
N VAL A 368 -2.36 -13.04 28.16
CA VAL A 368 -1.16 -12.83 28.99
C VAL A 368 -0.78 -11.35 28.98
N SER A 369 -0.52 -10.78 30.15
CA SER A 369 0.00 -9.42 30.32
C SER A 369 1.50 -9.46 30.63
N VAL A 370 2.30 -8.80 29.81
CA VAL A 370 3.73 -8.59 30.04
C VAL A 370 3.92 -7.13 30.46
N SER A 371 4.17 -6.91 31.75
CA SER A 371 4.28 -5.57 32.32
C SER A 371 5.75 -5.14 32.40
N SER A 372 6.04 -3.87 32.09
CA SER A 372 7.37 -3.30 32.22
C SER A 372 7.47 -2.26 33.33
N VAL A 373 8.68 -2.05 33.81
CA VAL A 373 9.02 -0.92 34.66
C VAL A 373 9.26 0.30 33.78
N VAL A 374 8.63 1.42 34.14
CA VAL A 374 8.87 2.73 33.54
C VAL A 374 9.71 3.53 34.51
N GLU A 375 10.89 3.93 34.07
CA GLU A 375 11.76 4.81 34.82
C GLU A 375 11.37 6.27 34.62
N ASN A 376 11.92 7.15 35.45
CA ASN A 376 11.90 8.59 35.30
C ASN A 376 13.32 9.08 35.47
N VAL A 377 13.86 9.70 34.43
CA VAL A 377 15.15 10.39 34.50
C VAL A 377 14.89 11.85 34.79
N THR A 378 15.50 12.40 35.83
CA THR A 378 15.51 13.84 36.14
C THR A 378 16.92 14.39 35.95
N ILE A 379 17.03 15.58 35.34
CA ILE A 379 18.31 16.27 35.13
C ILE A 379 18.30 17.64 35.80
N ILE A 380 19.43 17.95 36.43
CA ILE A 380 19.78 19.26 36.97
C ILE A 380 20.91 19.82 36.09
N THR A 381 20.63 20.93 35.41
CA THR A 381 21.57 21.64 34.53
C THR A 381 21.39 23.15 34.63
N ASN A 382 22.40 23.90 34.19
CA ASN A 382 22.25 25.32 33.93
C ASN A 382 21.51 25.52 32.60
N TYR A 383 20.53 26.43 32.58
CA TYR A 383 19.76 26.77 31.37
C TYR A 383 20.60 27.42 30.25
N LEU A 384 21.87 27.73 30.52
CA LEU A 384 22.76 28.43 29.61
C LEU A 384 23.98 27.56 29.28
N ALA A 385 24.26 27.39 28.00
CA ALA A 385 25.44 26.73 27.46
C ALA A 385 26.18 27.63 26.47
N ILE A 386 27.47 27.41 26.29
CA ILE A 386 28.31 28.13 25.33
C ILE A 386 28.75 27.14 24.26
N ALA A 387 28.55 27.46 22.98
CA ALA A 387 28.98 26.62 21.87
C ALA A 387 30.49 26.35 21.93
N GLY A 388 30.90 25.09 21.81
CA GLY A 388 32.30 24.67 21.91
C GLY A 388 32.77 24.35 23.34
N LEU A 389 31.95 24.59 24.37
CA LEU A 389 32.25 24.18 25.75
C LEU A 389 31.37 22.98 26.18
N PRO A 390 31.91 22.04 26.97
CA PRO A 390 31.12 20.90 27.43
C PRO A 390 30.05 21.33 28.45
N ILE A 391 28.87 20.71 28.35
CA ILE A 391 27.78 20.90 29.30
C ILE A 391 27.84 19.77 30.34
N THR A 392 28.05 20.11 31.61
CA THR A 392 28.00 19.14 32.70
C THR A 392 26.59 19.03 33.27
N LEU A 393 26.05 17.81 33.27
CA LEU A 393 24.73 17.46 33.75
C LEU A 393 24.85 16.58 34.99
N ARG A 394 23.96 16.77 35.95
CA ARG A 394 23.74 15.82 37.05
C ARG A 394 22.33 15.28 36.94
N GLY A 395 22.15 13.98 37.09
CA GLY A 395 20.83 13.38 36.98
C GLY A 395 20.58 12.25 37.95
N PHE A 396 19.31 11.93 38.09
CA PHE A 396 18.79 10.82 38.88
C PHE A 396 17.84 9.99 38.03
N VAL A 397 17.89 8.66 38.17
CA VAL A 397 16.98 7.71 37.52
C VAL A 397 16.24 6.92 38.59
N GLY A 398 14.90 6.93 38.54
CA GLY A 398 14.08 6.16 39.47
C GLY A 398 12.74 5.70 38.87
N PRO A 399 12.20 4.53 39.27
CA PRO A 399 12.76 3.57 40.22
C PRO A 399 14.01 2.85 39.69
N TRP A 400 14.97 2.52 40.57
CA TRP A 400 16.23 1.88 40.19
C TRP A 400 16.07 0.36 40.07
N VAL A 401 16.36 -0.19 38.90
CA VAL A 401 16.29 -1.64 38.62
C VAL A 401 17.63 -2.29 38.27
N GLY A 402 18.72 -1.51 38.30
CA GLY A 402 20.09 -1.98 38.03
C GLY A 402 20.46 -1.98 36.54
N ASN A 403 21.74 -1.78 36.26
CA ASN A 403 22.37 -1.89 34.94
C ASN A 403 21.59 -1.22 33.79
N LEU A 404 21.53 0.10 33.80
CA LEU A 404 20.86 0.90 32.77
C LEU A 404 21.86 1.54 31.83
N SER A 405 21.57 1.54 30.52
CA SER A 405 22.37 2.27 29.53
C SER A 405 21.59 3.48 29.01
N LEU A 406 22.14 4.67 29.24
CA LEU A 406 21.59 5.92 28.75
C LEU A 406 22.40 6.45 27.57
N SER A 407 21.71 7.09 26.64
CA SER A 407 22.30 7.91 25.59
C SER A 407 21.82 9.34 25.78
N LEU A 408 22.75 10.26 26.00
CA LEU A 408 22.46 11.69 26.12
C LEU A 408 22.98 12.42 24.90
N SER A 409 22.19 13.29 24.29
CA SER A 409 22.62 14.06 23.13
C SER A 409 22.18 15.53 23.15
N VAL A 410 23.02 16.39 22.58
CA VAL A 410 22.78 17.83 22.41
C VAL A 410 23.42 18.28 21.10
N GLY A 411 22.65 18.92 20.21
CA GLY A 411 23.21 19.52 19.00
C GLY A 411 23.90 18.54 18.05
N GLY A 412 23.49 17.27 18.05
CA GLY A 412 24.08 16.19 17.24
C GLY A 412 25.19 15.39 17.93
N GLU A 413 25.80 15.93 18.99
CA GLU A 413 26.78 15.20 19.81
C GLU A 413 26.08 14.23 20.76
N THR A 414 26.62 13.03 20.93
CA THR A 414 26.01 11.97 21.75
C THR A 414 27.03 11.32 22.68
N VAL A 415 26.67 11.13 23.95
CA VAL A 415 27.43 10.41 24.97
C VAL A 415 26.61 9.25 25.50
N ARG A 416 27.21 8.05 25.55
CA ARG A 416 26.61 6.88 26.19
C ARG A 416 27.14 6.70 27.59
N LEU A 417 26.28 6.27 28.50
CA LEU A 417 26.58 6.10 29.91
C LEU A 417 25.92 4.84 30.44
N ASP A 418 26.72 3.91 30.95
CA ASP A 418 26.22 2.74 31.68
C ASP A 418 26.20 3.07 33.18
N LEU A 419 25.01 2.97 33.78
CA LEU A 419 24.78 3.28 35.18
C LEU A 419 24.90 2.04 36.06
N ASN A 420 25.71 2.20 37.12
CA ASN A 420 25.80 1.24 38.22
C ASN A 420 25.03 1.71 39.47
N GLY A 421 24.39 2.88 39.40
CA GLY A 421 23.57 3.45 40.48
C GLY A 421 22.61 4.53 39.98
N PRO A 422 21.64 4.96 40.81
CA PRO A 422 20.57 5.85 40.39
C PRO A 422 21.01 7.28 40.10
N ASN A 423 22.15 7.72 40.64
CA ASN A 423 22.69 9.06 40.41
C ASN A 423 23.81 9.03 39.39
N PHE A 424 23.87 10.05 38.53
CA PHE A 424 24.95 10.17 37.56
C PHE A 424 25.39 11.61 37.31
N THR A 425 26.59 11.75 36.76
CA THR A 425 27.13 13.03 36.29
C THR A 425 27.85 12.80 34.98
N VAL A 426 27.58 13.62 33.98
CA VAL A 426 28.11 13.46 32.62
C VAL A 426 28.40 14.81 31.98
N SER A 427 29.47 14.90 31.21
CA SER A 427 29.82 16.09 30.43
C SER A 427 29.63 15.80 28.95
N ILE A 428 28.73 16.52 28.30
CA ILE A 428 28.43 16.38 26.88
C ILE A 428 29.21 17.44 26.11
N PRO A 429 30.09 17.07 25.17
CA PRO A 429 30.76 18.05 24.32
C PRO A 429 29.73 18.77 23.45
N THR A 430 29.96 20.05 23.16
CA THR A 430 29.15 20.81 22.20
C THR A 430 30.03 21.24 21.04
N SER A 431 29.49 21.17 19.82
CA SER A 431 30.21 21.66 18.64
C SER A 431 30.41 23.18 18.73
N PRO A 432 31.60 23.71 18.37
CA PRO A 432 31.81 25.15 18.23
C PRO A 432 30.94 25.79 17.13
N LEU A 433 30.40 24.97 16.22
CA LEU A 433 29.50 25.39 15.14
C LEU A 433 28.02 25.27 15.54
N LEU A 434 27.72 24.89 16.79
CA LEU A 434 26.35 24.78 17.26
C LEU A 434 25.70 26.17 17.27
N SER A 435 24.61 26.31 16.53
CA SER A 435 23.97 27.61 16.33
C SER A 435 23.42 28.19 17.62
N MET A 436 23.42 29.52 17.73
CA MET A 436 22.77 30.19 18.86
C MET A 436 21.27 29.92 18.89
N GLY A 437 20.71 29.68 20.07
CA GLY A 437 19.28 29.47 20.26
C GLY A 437 18.94 28.38 21.26
N ARG A 438 17.66 27.98 21.29
CA ARG A 438 17.17 26.89 22.14
C ARG A 438 17.50 25.55 21.51
N HIS A 439 18.20 24.71 22.26
CA HIS A 439 18.48 23.31 21.93
C HIS A 439 17.86 22.40 22.98
N TYR A 440 17.72 21.13 22.62
CA TYR A 440 17.21 20.09 23.52
C TYR A 440 18.32 19.12 23.89
N ILE A 441 18.41 18.83 25.18
CA ILE A 441 19.12 17.69 25.71
C ILE A 441 18.16 16.51 25.66
N ILE A 442 18.48 15.54 24.80
CA ILE A 442 17.69 14.33 24.64
C ILE A 442 18.36 13.26 25.50
N VAL A 443 17.58 12.64 26.39
CA VAL A 443 18.03 11.56 27.26
C VAL A 443 17.22 10.33 26.91
N SER A 444 17.86 9.36 26.28
CA SER A 444 17.23 8.09 25.92
C SER A 444 17.72 7.01 26.86
N VAL A 445 16.80 6.36 27.57
CA VAL A 445 17.05 5.09 28.26
C VAL A 445 16.84 3.96 27.26
N SER A 446 17.84 3.11 27.12
CA SER A 446 17.75 1.96 26.21
C SER A 446 16.77 0.92 26.77
N PRO A 447 15.88 0.35 25.94
CA PRO A 447 14.98 -0.71 26.39
C PRO A 447 15.77 -1.98 26.74
N SER A 448 15.55 -2.50 27.94
CA SER A 448 16.15 -3.75 28.41
C SER A 448 15.27 -4.37 29.48
N PRO A 449 14.83 -5.63 29.39
CA PRO A 449 13.94 -6.23 30.40
C PRO A 449 14.43 -6.00 31.84
N PRO A 450 13.61 -5.50 32.78
CA PRO A 450 12.16 -5.23 32.67
C PRO A 450 11.77 -3.82 32.18
N VAL A 451 12.72 -3.02 31.69
CA VAL A 451 12.63 -1.58 31.41
C VAL A 451 12.24 -1.30 29.97
N MET A 452 11.07 -0.68 29.76
CA MET A 452 10.53 -0.38 28.43
C MET A 452 11.39 0.57 27.59
N GLY A 453 12.31 1.31 28.22
CA GLY A 453 13.00 2.44 27.62
C GLY A 453 12.10 3.69 27.59
N ALA A 454 12.71 4.86 27.64
CA ALA A 454 11.99 6.13 27.65
C ALA A 454 12.90 7.25 27.15
N VAL A 455 12.29 8.30 26.57
CA VAL A 455 13.01 9.48 26.09
C VAL A 455 12.51 10.71 26.84
N TYR A 456 13.45 11.48 27.39
CA TYR A 456 13.19 12.74 28.09
C TYR A 456 13.88 13.88 27.35
N THR A 457 13.26 15.05 27.36
CA THR A 457 13.81 16.25 26.73
C THR A 457 13.93 17.37 27.76
N TYR A 458 15.08 18.03 27.78
CA TYR A 458 15.36 19.18 28.63
C TYR A 458 15.84 20.34 27.78
N ASP A 459 15.38 21.55 28.06
CA ASP A 459 15.79 22.73 27.31
C ASP A 459 17.15 23.27 27.77
N VAL A 460 17.93 23.75 26.82
CA VAL A 460 19.15 24.51 27.07
C VAL A 460 19.30 25.62 26.05
N PHE A 461 19.67 26.83 26.49
CA PHE A 461 19.93 27.95 25.61
C PHE A 461 21.43 28.02 25.30
N VAL A 462 21.78 27.80 24.04
CA VAL A 462 23.17 27.84 23.57
C VAL A 462 23.50 29.22 23.05
N VAL A 463 24.60 29.79 23.54
CA VAL A 463 25.19 31.03 23.05
C VAL A 463 26.39 30.70 22.18
N ASN A 464 26.29 31.00 20.89
CA ASN A 464 27.41 30.94 19.97
C ASN A 464 28.11 32.31 19.94
N ILE A 465 29.25 32.42 20.63
CA ILE A 465 29.99 33.68 20.77
C ILE A 465 30.42 34.24 19.40
N PRO A 466 31.03 33.46 18.49
CA PRO A 466 31.30 33.88 17.11
C PRO A 466 30.11 34.50 16.37
N GLU A 467 28.91 33.92 16.47
CA GLU A 467 27.70 34.44 15.80
C GLU A 467 27.29 35.83 16.30
N VAL A 468 27.67 36.22 17.52
CA VAL A 468 27.40 37.56 18.08
C VAL A 468 28.55 38.53 17.81
N VAL A 469 29.80 38.06 17.97
CA VAL A 469 30.99 38.93 17.91
C VAL A 469 31.34 39.31 16.47
N ILE A 470 31.20 38.40 15.50
CA ILE A 470 31.57 38.67 14.10
C ILE A 470 30.71 39.80 13.49
N PRO A 471 29.36 39.76 13.58
CA PRO A 471 28.53 40.84 13.07
C PRO A 471 28.80 42.19 13.77
N MET A 472 29.04 42.18 15.09
CA MET A 472 29.41 43.40 15.81
C MET A 472 30.74 43.98 15.35
N ALA A 473 31.75 43.13 15.13
CA ALA A 473 33.06 43.56 14.65
C ALA A 473 32.95 44.13 13.22
N ILE A 474 32.20 43.47 12.34
CA ILE A 474 31.94 43.97 10.97
C ILE A 474 31.20 45.31 11.02
N ALA A 475 30.16 45.43 11.85
CA ALA A 475 29.41 46.68 12.03
C ALA A 475 30.30 47.81 12.55
N LEU A 476 31.20 47.51 13.50
CA LEU A 476 32.17 48.46 14.02
C LEU A 476 33.19 48.89 12.96
N VAL A 477 33.71 47.95 12.17
CA VAL A 477 34.67 48.22 11.09
C VAL A 477 34.01 49.05 9.98
N LEU A 478 32.78 48.71 9.56
CA LEU A 478 32.00 49.49 8.60
C LEU A 478 31.72 50.89 9.12
N PHE A 479 31.33 51.03 10.40
CA PHE A 479 31.12 52.32 11.03
C PHE A 479 32.39 53.17 11.05
N LEU A 480 33.53 52.56 11.36
CA LEU A 480 34.83 53.24 11.34
C LEU A 480 35.25 53.61 9.92
N ALA A 481 35.05 52.73 8.94
CA ALA A 481 35.39 52.99 7.52
C ALA A 481 34.56 54.12 6.90
N VAL A 482 33.26 54.20 7.25
CA VAL A 482 32.41 55.35 6.87
C VAL A 482 32.90 56.64 7.55
N ARG A 483 33.37 56.54 8.81
CA ARG A 483 33.83 57.71 9.58
C ARG A 483 35.22 58.22 9.16
N THR A 484 36.10 57.36 8.64
CA THR A 484 37.45 57.74 8.19
C THR A 484 37.53 58.14 6.72
N GLU A 485 36.39 58.29 6.03
CA GLU A 485 36.27 58.66 4.60
C GLU A 485 37.01 57.75 3.61
N SER A 486 37.45 56.56 4.02
CA SER A 486 38.17 55.60 3.18
C SER A 486 37.27 54.84 2.20
N ILE A 487 35.94 54.93 2.38
CA ILE A 487 34.92 54.45 1.44
C ILE A 487 33.92 55.60 1.24
N THR A 488 33.90 56.18 0.03
CA THR A 488 32.79 57.02 -0.42
C THR A 488 31.65 56.11 -0.88
N LEU A 489 30.57 56.08 -0.11
CA LEU A 489 29.31 55.51 -0.58
C LEU A 489 28.90 56.29 -1.85
N PRO A 490 28.55 55.61 -2.97
CA PRO A 490 28.17 56.30 -4.19
C PRO A 490 27.01 57.26 -3.91
N GLY A 491 27.19 58.47 -4.41
CA GLY A 491 26.18 59.52 -4.38
C GLY A 491 24.86 58.99 -4.90
N ARG A 492 23.81 59.32 -4.17
CA ARG A 492 22.41 59.00 -4.44
C ARG A 492 22.02 59.65 -5.77
N GLU A 493 22.33 58.99 -6.89
CA GLU A 493 21.63 59.21 -8.14
C GLU A 493 20.16 58.87 -7.89
N GLY A 494 19.29 59.82 -8.23
CA GLY A 494 17.86 59.72 -8.08
C GLY A 494 17.29 58.62 -8.97
N ALA A 495 17.40 57.38 -8.53
CA ALA A 495 16.39 56.39 -8.85
C ALA A 495 15.16 56.75 -8.04
N THR A 496 14.15 57.30 -8.71
CA THR A 496 12.76 57.27 -8.24
C THR A 496 12.39 55.81 -8.01
N ILE A 497 12.68 55.32 -6.82
CA ILE A 497 12.06 54.12 -6.27
C ILE A 497 10.68 54.58 -5.86
N ASP A 498 9.71 54.21 -6.68
CA ASP A 498 8.30 54.22 -6.35
C ASP A 498 8.13 53.62 -4.94
N ASN A 499 7.68 54.46 -4.01
CA ASN A 499 7.38 54.11 -2.63
C ASN A 499 6.05 53.35 -2.53
N SER A 500 5.78 52.45 -3.47
CA SER A 500 4.84 51.37 -3.29
C SER A 500 5.60 50.16 -2.76
N ARG A 501 5.99 50.25 -1.47
CA ARG A 501 5.76 49.07 -0.64
C ARG A 501 4.30 48.71 -0.88
N PRO A 502 3.94 47.46 -1.20
CA PRO A 502 2.70 46.97 -0.63
C PRO A 502 2.89 47.20 0.86
N GLN A 503 2.20 48.21 1.40
CA GLN A 503 1.64 48.00 2.72
C GLN A 503 1.10 46.57 2.64
N ALA A 504 1.57 45.68 3.51
CA ALA A 504 0.65 44.69 4.00
C ALA A 504 -0.46 45.56 4.57
N GLY A 505 -1.46 45.85 3.72
CA GLY A 505 -2.69 46.43 4.17
C GLY A 505 -3.19 45.53 5.30
N PRO A 506 -4.14 46.00 6.11
CA PRO A 506 -4.98 45.02 6.78
C PRO A 506 -5.33 43.97 5.73
N MET A 507 -4.98 42.69 5.98
CA MET A 507 -5.42 41.57 5.12
C MET A 507 -6.82 41.92 4.70
N PRO A 508 -7.14 41.99 3.40
CA PRO A 508 -8.47 42.36 3.01
C PRO A 508 -9.37 41.40 3.75
N ILE A 509 -10.18 41.97 4.65
CA ILE A 509 -11.38 41.32 5.14
C ILE A 509 -12.31 41.28 3.91
N MET A 510 -11.92 40.49 2.93
CA MET A 510 -12.66 40.09 1.74
C MET A 510 -12.79 38.58 1.93
N ALA A 511 -13.88 38.07 2.44
CA ALA A 511 -15.16 38.66 2.71
C ALA A 511 -15.66 38.08 4.02
N ARG A 512 -16.71 38.69 4.60
CA ARG A 512 -17.76 37.87 5.19
C ARG A 512 -17.91 36.64 4.31
N GLN A 513 -17.57 35.45 4.81
CA GLN A 513 -17.87 34.21 4.09
C GLN A 513 -19.34 34.33 3.69
N SER A 514 -19.60 34.55 2.40
CA SER A 514 -20.96 34.64 1.92
C SER A 514 -21.62 33.30 2.24
N ALA A 515 -22.94 33.27 2.39
CA ALA A 515 -23.63 32.02 2.73
C ALA A 515 -23.25 30.90 1.74
N GLU A 516 -22.97 31.26 0.50
CA GLU A 516 -22.57 30.43 -0.62
C GLU A 516 -21.15 29.86 -0.47
N VAL A 517 -20.16 30.66 -0.06
CA VAL A 517 -18.79 30.15 0.20
C VAL A 517 -18.79 29.19 1.39
N ARG A 518 -19.62 29.47 2.40
CA ARG A 518 -19.83 28.56 3.54
C ARG A 518 -20.48 27.23 3.13
N GLU A 519 -21.41 27.27 2.18
CA GLU A 519 -22.03 26.07 1.62
C GLU A 519 -21.02 25.23 0.86
N LEU A 520 -20.29 25.86 -0.06
CA LEU A 520 -19.28 25.21 -0.88
C LEU A 520 -18.17 24.59 -0.03
N ARG A 521 -17.74 25.28 1.03
CA ARG A 521 -16.84 24.72 2.04
C ARG A 521 -17.40 23.45 2.68
N ARG A 522 -18.69 23.46 3.08
CA ARG A 522 -19.33 22.27 3.66
C ARG A 522 -19.36 21.12 2.68
N GLU A 523 -19.68 21.40 1.43
CA GLU A 523 -19.74 20.42 0.34
C GLU A 523 -18.38 19.76 0.11
N ILE A 524 -17.32 20.56 -0.04
CA ILE A 524 -15.94 20.06 -0.22
C ILE A 524 -15.47 19.28 1.02
N MET A 525 -15.81 19.75 2.23
CA MET A 525 -15.41 19.10 3.47
C MET A 525 -16.05 17.72 3.67
N ARG A 526 -17.17 17.40 2.99
CA ARG A 526 -17.77 16.05 3.03
C ARG A 526 -16.84 14.97 2.46
N ALA A 527 -15.93 15.37 1.57
CA ALA A 527 -14.94 14.46 0.98
C ALA A 527 -13.73 14.20 1.90
N ALA A 528 -13.59 14.93 3.01
CA ALA A 528 -12.49 14.76 3.96
C ALA A 528 -12.62 13.47 4.77
N LEU A 529 -11.50 12.82 5.09
CA LEU A 529 -11.45 11.75 6.09
C LEU A 529 -12.04 12.22 7.43
N ARG A 530 -12.87 11.39 8.09
CA ARG A 530 -13.56 11.75 9.35
C ARG A 530 -12.62 12.25 10.45
N SER A 531 -11.40 11.72 10.53
CA SER A 531 -10.38 12.12 11.51
C SER A 531 -9.83 13.54 11.31
N LYS A 532 -10.13 14.19 10.18
CA LYS A 532 -9.55 15.48 9.78
C LYS A 532 -10.51 16.66 9.85
N VAL A 533 -11.81 16.40 10.08
CA VAL A 533 -12.87 17.42 9.99
C VAL A 533 -12.66 18.58 10.97
N ASP A 534 -12.05 18.29 12.12
CA ASP A 534 -11.80 19.26 13.19
C ASP A 534 -10.39 19.87 13.17
N ILE A 535 -9.54 19.50 12.20
CA ILE A 535 -8.19 20.03 12.10
C ILE A 535 -8.22 21.42 11.45
N LYS A 536 -7.66 22.42 12.16
CA LYS A 536 -7.67 23.82 11.73
C LYS A 536 -6.98 24.04 10.37
N SER A 537 -5.79 23.47 10.13
CA SER A 537 -5.07 23.66 8.86
C SER A 537 -5.81 23.06 7.65
N VAL A 538 -6.50 21.92 7.86
CA VAL A 538 -7.36 21.30 6.83
C VAL A 538 -8.53 22.24 6.48
N ARG A 539 -9.18 22.82 7.49
CA ARG A 539 -10.26 23.78 7.31
C ARG A 539 -9.79 25.03 6.56
N ASP A 540 -8.63 25.56 6.92
CA ASP A 540 -8.08 26.77 6.33
C ASP A 540 -7.72 26.58 4.83
N ILE A 541 -7.25 25.38 4.43
CA ILE A 541 -7.01 25.06 3.00
C ILE A 541 -8.33 24.88 2.23
N VAL A 542 -9.33 24.22 2.84
CA VAL A 542 -10.65 24.07 2.22
C VAL A 542 -11.35 25.42 2.07
N ASP A 543 -11.15 26.35 3.01
CA ASP A 543 -11.64 27.72 2.90
C ASP A 543 -11.00 28.50 1.74
N ALA A 544 -9.68 28.35 1.53
CA ALA A 544 -8.99 28.93 0.39
C ALA A 544 -9.50 28.35 -0.94
N LEU A 545 -9.69 27.03 -1.00
CA LEU A 545 -10.20 26.32 -2.18
C LEU A 545 -11.65 26.71 -2.50
N ALA A 546 -12.54 26.77 -1.50
CA ALA A 546 -13.92 27.19 -1.67
C ALA A 546 -14.00 28.65 -2.19
N SER A 547 -13.14 29.53 -1.66
CA SER A 547 -13.06 30.93 -2.11
C SER A 547 -12.64 31.02 -3.58
N ALA A 548 -11.64 30.25 -4.01
CA ALA A 548 -11.18 30.20 -5.39
C ALA A 548 -12.23 29.62 -6.35
N ILE A 549 -12.88 28.51 -5.97
CA ILE A 549 -13.94 27.89 -6.78
C ILE A 549 -15.12 28.84 -6.96
N TYR A 550 -15.51 29.56 -5.89
CA TYR A 550 -16.57 30.56 -5.95
C TYR A 550 -16.22 31.72 -6.89
N ALA A 551 -15.00 32.27 -6.79
CA ALA A 551 -14.52 33.34 -7.67
C ALA A 551 -14.50 32.91 -9.14
N ILE A 552 -13.92 31.74 -9.43
CA ILE A 552 -13.86 31.16 -10.78
C ILE A 552 -15.26 30.88 -11.30
N GLY A 553 -16.16 30.35 -10.48
CA GLY A 553 -17.51 30.01 -10.91
C GLY A 553 -18.35 31.23 -11.25
N ASN A 554 -18.19 32.32 -10.49
CA ASN A 554 -18.83 33.61 -10.82
C ASN A 554 -18.29 34.21 -12.12
N ARG A 555 -16.99 34.08 -12.39
CA ARG A 555 -16.36 34.65 -13.59
C ARG A 555 -16.61 33.83 -14.85
N THR A 556 -16.62 32.51 -14.73
CA THR A 556 -16.70 31.58 -15.87
C THR A 556 -18.11 31.08 -16.16
N GLY A 557 -19.03 31.23 -15.19
CA GLY A 557 -20.39 30.67 -15.22
C GLY A 557 -20.46 29.17 -14.93
N VAL A 558 -19.34 28.51 -14.64
CA VAL A 558 -19.27 27.07 -14.35
C VAL A 558 -19.35 26.88 -12.83
N ARG A 559 -20.37 26.18 -12.33
CA ARG A 559 -20.52 25.89 -10.89
C ARG A 559 -20.07 24.46 -10.59
N LEU A 560 -19.46 24.28 -9.42
CA LEU A 560 -19.24 22.95 -8.85
C LEU A 560 -20.61 22.34 -8.53
N ARG A 561 -20.86 21.12 -8.99
CA ARG A 561 -22.05 20.35 -8.64
C ARG A 561 -21.71 19.38 -7.51
N ASP A 562 -22.72 19.00 -6.72
CA ASP A 562 -22.61 18.01 -5.63
C ASP A 562 -22.06 16.64 -6.08
N THR A 563 -22.12 16.33 -7.38
CA THR A 563 -21.60 15.09 -7.98
C THR A 563 -20.19 15.22 -8.53
N ASP A 564 -19.67 16.44 -8.68
CA ASP A 564 -18.39 16.67 -9.34
C ASP A 564 -17.24 16.53 -8.34
N THR A 565 -16.20 15.81 -8.75
CA THR A 565 -14.91 15.86 -8.07
C THR A 565 -14.17 17.17 -8.37
N LEU A 566 -13.22 17.55 -7.51
CA LEU A 566 -12.39 18.74 -7.73
C LEU A 566 -11.64 18.69 -9.08
N ARG A 567 -11.23 17.51 -9.52
CA ARG A 567 -10.62 17.27 -10.84
C ARG A 567 -11.58 17.43 -12.01
N GLU A 568 -12.83 17.03 -11.85
CA GLU A 568 -13.86 17.20 -12.89
C GLU A 568 -14.21 18.68 -13.04
N TYR A 569 -14.34 19.41 -11.93
CA TYR A 569 -14.51 20.86 -11.96
C TYR A 569 -13.30 21.57 -12.58
N LEU A 570 -12.08 21.17 -12.22
CA LEU A 570 -10.85 21.69 -12.85
C LEU A 570 -10.89 21.49 -14.37
N ARG A 571 -11.27 20.30 -14.86
CA ARG A 571 -11.41 20.05 -16.30
C ARG A 571 -12.48 20.91 -16.96
N ALA A 572 -13.59 21.15 -16.29
CA ALA A 572 -14.70 21.95 -16.80
C ALA A 572 -14.31 23.42 -17.04
N VAL A 573 -13.33 23.95 -16.29
CA VAL A 573 -12.86 25.34 -16.42
C VAL A 573 -11.64 25.51 -17.34
N ARG A 574 -11.07 24.42 -17.89
CA ARG A 574 -9.80 24.42 -18.66
C ARG A 574 -9.78 25.33 -19.90
N GLY A 575 -10.92 25.58 -20.52
CA GLY A 575 -11.04 26.51 -21.66
C GLY A 575 -11.63 27.87 -21.30
N ARG A 576 -11.85 28.14 -20.00
CA ARG A 576 -12.51 29.35 -19.48
C ARG A 576 -11.55 30.23 -18.66
N LEU A 577 -10.35 29.73 -18.37
CA LEU A 577 -9.28 30.40 -17.65
C LEU A 577 -8.08 30.58 -18.59
N SER A 578 -7.23 31.57 -18.33
CA SER A 578 -5.92 31.62 -18.99
C SER A 578 -5.04 30.43 -18.56
N ASP A 579 -4.03 30.08 -19.35
CA ASP A 579 -3.11 28.97 -19.03
C ASP A 579 -2.42 29.17 -17.67
N GLU A 580 -2.12 30.42 -17.30
CA GLU A 580 -1.52 30.76 -16.01
C GLU A 580 -2.51 30.57 -14.85
N GLU A 581 -3.73 31.09 -14.98
CA GLU A 581 -4.77 30.90 -13.95
C GLU A 581 -5.18 29.43 -13.81
N TYR A 582 -5.23 28.70 -14.92
CA TYR A 582 -5.48 27.26 -14.90
C TYR A 582 -4.38 26.51 -14.15
N ALA A 583 -3.12 26.86 -14.37
CA ALA A 583 -2.00 26.26 -13.65
C ALA A 583 -2.04 26.56 -12.15
N VAL A 584 -2.34 27.82 -11.77
CA VAL A 584 -2.52 28.24 -10.37
C VAL A 584 -3.68 27.49 -9.72
N PHE A 585 -4.81 27.36 -10.42
CA PHE A 585 -5.97 26.64 -9.91
C PHE A 585 -5.72 25.13 -9.82
N ALA A 586 -5.01 24.54 -10.78
CA ALA A 586 -4.61 23.14 -10.74
C ALA A 586 -3.69 22.83 -9.55
N GLU A 587 -2.77 23.75 -9.21
CA GLU A 587 -1.90 23.63 -8.04
C GLU A 587 -2.72 23.67 -6.73
N LEU A 588 -3.68 24.60 -6.64
CA LEU A 588 -4.57 24.71 -5.48
C LEU A 588 -5.48 23.49 -5.33
N VAL A 589 -6.03 22.97 -6.43
CA VAL A 589 -6.83 21.73 -6.44
C VAL A 589 -5.99 20.54 -5.98
N ARG A 590 -4.74 20.41 -6.46
CA ARG A 590 -3.84 19.33 -6.03
C ARG A 590 -3.56 19.39 -4.52
N LEU A 591 -3.31 20.58 -3.99
CA LEU A 591 -3.10 20.80 -2.56
C LEU A 591 -4.35 20.47 -1.73
N GLY A 592 -5.54 20.84 -2.24
CA GLY A 592 -6.83 20.49 -1.65
C GLY A 592 -7.11 18.98 -1.65
N GLU A 593 -6.91 18.30 -2.77
CA GLU A 593 -7.09 16.85 -2.87
C GLU A 593 -6.13 16.09 -1.95
N TYR A 594 -4.86 16.49 -1.92
CA TYR A 594 -3.88 15.91 -1.01
C TYR A 594 -4.31 16.11 0.45
N THR A 595 -4.83 17.28 0.79
CA THR A 595 -5.35 17.60 2.13
C THR A 595 -6.56 16.74 2.52
N LEU A 596 -7.49 16.50 1.59
CA LEU A 596 -8.76 15.81 1.84
C LEU A 596 -8.62 14.28 1.85
N TYR A 597 -7.84 13.71 0.92
CA TYR A 597 -7.80 12.27 0.66
C TYR A 597 -6.55 11.56 1.21
N SER A 598 -5.44 12.26 1.43
CA SER A 598 -4.22 11.69 2.03
C SER A 598 -4.35 11.58 3.56
N PRO A 599 -3.58 10.75 4.27
CA PRO A 599 -3.44 10.81 5.73
C PRO A 599 -2.68 12.05 6.25
N HIS A 600 -1.95 12.76 5.39
CA HIS A 600 -1.06 13.88 5.77
C HIS A 600 -1.80 15.10 6.37
N ILE A 601 -1.30 15.69 7.46
CA ILE A 601 -1.85 16.92 8.06
C ILE A 601 -1.09 18.13 7.49
N PRO A 602 -1.75 19.10 6.84
CA PRO A 602 -1.07 20.23 6.21
C PRO A 602 -0.34 21.11 7.22
N SER A 603 0.82 21.62 6.81
CA SER A 603 1.64 22.58 7.56
C SER A 603 1.12 24.01 7.41
N ASP A 604 1.62 24.94 8.23
CA ASP A 604 1.29 26.37 8.10
C ASP A 604 1.77 26.97 6.77
N GLU A 605 2.81 26.39 6.17
CA GLU A 605 3.30 26.78 4.85
C GLU A 605 2.33 26.37 3.74
N ASP A 606 1.74 25.18 3.84
CA ASP A 606 0.70 24.71 2.91
C ASP A 606 -0.54 25.61 2.98
N VAL A 607 -0.95 26.01 4.19
CA VAL A 607 -2.07 26.95 4.40
C VAL A 607 -1.77 28.30 3.76
N ARG A 608 -0.56 28.85 4.00
CA ARG A 608 -0.14 30.13 3.41
C ARG A 608 -0.10 30.05 1.88
N ARG A 609 0.43 28.95 1.33
CA ARG A 609 0.48 28.71 -0.12
C ARG A 609 -0.92 28.58 -0.72
N ALA A 610 -1.84 27.89 -0.05
CA ALA A 610 -3.22 27.77 -0.49
C ALA A 610 -3.91 29.14 -0.61
N TRP A 611 -3.73 30.02 0.38
CA TRP A 611 -4.29 31.37 0.35
C TRP A 611 -3.61 32.29 -0.67
N GLU A 612 -2.30 32.15 -0.89
CA GLU A 612 -1.59 32.85 -1.96
C GLU A 612 -2.16 32.49 -3.35
N LEU A 613 -2.32 31.18 -3.62
CA LEU A 613 -2.89 30.69 -4.87
C LEU A 613 -4.35 31.13 -5.04
N ALA A 614 -5.17 31.03 -3.99
CA ALA A 614 -6.55 31.50 -4.02
C ALA A 614 -6.66 33.02 -4.24
N GLY A 615 -5.76 33.80 -3.64
CA GLY A 615 -5.70 35.25 -3.81
C GLY A 615 -5.37 35.66 -5.26
N ARG A 616 -4.54 34.90 -5.96
CA ARG A 616 -4.25 35.10 -7.39
C ARG A 616 -5.44 34.82 -8.30
N LEU A 617 -6.39 33.99 -7.85
CA LEU A 617 -7.58 33.59 -8.62
C LEU A 617 -8.81 34.47 -8.32
N ALA A 618 -8.72 35.32 -7.29
CA ALA A 618 -9.78 36.23 -6.87
C ALA A 618 -9.63 37.66 -7.46
N GLN A 619 -8.53 37.93 -8.17
CA GLN A 619 -8.29 39.13 -8.95
C GLN A 619 -8.88 38.97 -10.36
#